data_AF-A0A6C0IUT3-F1
#
_entry.id   AF-A0A6C0IUT3-F1
#
_cell.length_a   1.000
_cell.length_b   1.000
_cell.length_c   1.000
_cell.angle_alpha   90.00
_cell.angle_beta   90.00
_cell.angle_gamma   90.00
#
_symmetry.space_group_name_H-M   'P 1'
#
loop_
_entity.id
_entity.type
_entity.pdbx_description
1 polymer ?
#
loop_
_entity_poly.entity_id
_entity_poly.type
_entity_poly.pdbx_seq_one_letter_code
_entity_poly.pdbx_strand_id
1 'polypeptide(L)'
;MSVNYKISDIFSYVYTGQISTTNTGAAATAEVFTIDTTGAFATSTQGEYFVIYSANDATGYYVWNDTAGNGTTGDPAPPGLTEIAVDTSTATNDAQIATAIRLAIDALGDFSAPVPVGNVVTVTNAATGPTTNVNNSTATLDPWQNIAVAVTTQGSAAPSSSTGLLYRDASNNNEVRVLGASSNINYVLTTTATNVIGWASPTGSIGSTAFLVRPTSAQTIASSAITSFTTVSWGTEIIDTGSNFAANVYTIPSTALYHFAVILEWATSNSSNKGERRLEIAKDPGGGGETVLVLIKEQPNSDKTITFYQHASIIYNATAAQTIGVRVSQNSGNVLDVGTESRFMGWLLSA
;
A
#
# COMPACT_ATOMS: atom_id res chain seq x y z
N MET A 1 15.94 49.74 -16.44
CA MET A 1 14.49 49.47 -16.51
C MET A 1 14.33 47.97 -16.37
N SER A 2 14.07 47.46 -15.16
CA SER A 2 13.89 46.02 -14.93
C SER A 2 12.41 45.69 -14.93
N VAL A 3 12.02 44.79 -15.83
CA VAL A 3 10.65 44.25 -15.88
C VAL A 3 10.66 42.94 -15.10
N ASN A 4 10.04 42.97 -13.92
CA ASN A 4 9.81 41.77 -13.12
C ASN A 4 8.56 41.06 -13.67
N TYR A 5 8.74 39.92 -14.33
CA TYR A 5 7.62 39.03 -14.63
C TYR A 5 7.41 38.09 -13.44
N LYS A 6 6.29 38.26 -12.76
CA LYS A 6 5.80 37.32 -11.75
C LYS A 6 4.98 36.27 -12.51
N ILE A 7 5.57 35.11 -12.77
CA ILE A 7 4.80 33.95 -13.24
C ILE A 7 4.25 33.28 -11.98
N SER A 8 2.98 33.55 -11.67
CA SER A 8 2.27 32.95 -10.54
C SER A 8 1.01 32.24 -11.02
N ASP A 9 1.14 31.40 -12.04
CA ASP A 9 0.05 30.51 -12.42
C ASP A 9 0.39 29.10 -11.94
N ILE A 10 0.02 28.84 -10.68
CA ILE A 10 -0.15 27.47 -10.20
C ILE A 10 -1.46 27.00 -10.80
N PHE A 11 -1.40 26.20 -11.87
CA PHE A 11 -2.58 25.50 -12.39
C PHE A 11 -2.97 24.41 -11.40
N SER A 12 -3.82 24.78 -10.42
CA SER A 12 -4.47 23.82 -9.54
C SER A 12 -5.64 23.18 -10.28
N TYR A 13 -5.39 22.04 -10.91
CA TYR A 13 -6.47 21.19 -11.41
C TYR A 13 -7.05 20.40 -10.24
N VAL A 14 -8.13 20.92 -9.63
CA VAL A 14 -8.94 20.16 -8.68
C VAL A 14 -9.85 19.24 -9.49
N TYR A 15 -9.49 17.97 -9.59
CA TYR A 15 -10.40 16.96 -10.12
C TYR A 15 -11.47 16.66 -9.04
N THR A 16 -12.68 17.17 -9.24
CA THR A 16 -13.84 16.92 -8.35
C THR A 16 -14.59 15.64 -8.71
N GLY A 17 -14.09 14.85 -9.65
CA GLY A 17 -14.67 13.56 -9.99
C GLY A 17 -14.36 12.54 -8.90
N GLN A 18 -15.37 11.80 -8.47
CA GLN A 18 -15.16 10.61 -7.66
C GLN A 18 -14.46 9.56 -8.55
N ILE A 19 -13.17 9.30 -8.29
CA ILE A 19 -12.50 8.14 -8.88
C ILE A 19 -13.05 6.91 -8.16
N SER A 20 -14.15 6.36 -8.67
CA SER A 20 -14.67 5.07 -8.24
C SER A 20 -14.00 3.98 -9.04
N THR A 21 -12.93 3.40 -8.51
CA THR A 21 -12.43 2.11 -9.00
C THR A 21 -13.28 1.02 -8.38
N THR A 22 -14.49 0.80 -8.90
CA THR A 22 -15.27 -0.40 -8.56
C THR A 22 -14.68 -1.58 -9.33
N ASN A 23 -13.44 -1.97 -9.00
CA ASN A 23 -12.88 -3.22 -9.48
C ASN A 23 -13.33 -4.28 -8.47
N THR A 24 -14.57 -4.75 -8.60
CA THR A 24 -14.99 -5.99 -7.94
C THR A 24 -14.23 -7.11 -8.62
N GLY A 25 -13.00 -7.35 -8.15
CA GLY A 25 -12.18 -8.44 -8.65
C GLY A 25 -13.01 -9.72 -8.67
N ALA A 26 -12.94 -10.47 -9.77
CA ALA A 26 -13.64 -11.75 -9.88
C ALA A 26 -13.31 -12.62 -8.66
N ALA A 27 -14.30 -13.29 -8.07
CA ALA A 27 -14.01 -14.17 -6.95
C ALA A 27 -13.04 -15.29 -7.36
N ALA A 28 -12.25 -15.80 -6.40
CA ALA A 28 -11.49 -17.03 -6.62
C ALA A 28 -12.45 -18.14 -7.09
N THR A 29 -12.01 -18.97 -8.03
CA THR A 29 -12.83 -20.04 -8.61
C THR A 29 -12.15 -21.38 -8.36
N ALA A 30 -12.93 -22.39 -7.96
CA ALA A 30 -12.45 -23.76 -7.84
C ALA A 30 -12.39 -24.42 -9.23
N GLU A 31 -11.42 -25.30 -9.44
CA GLU A 31 -11.38 -26.10 -10.67
C GLU A 31 -12.52 -27.11 -10.68
N VAL A 32 -13.16 -27.24 -11.85
CA VAL A 32 -14.16 -28.27 -12.14
C VAL A 32 -13.70 -29.04 -13.36
N PHE A 33 -13.62 -30.36 -13.24
CA PHE A 33 -13.28 -31.24 -14.35
C PHE A 33 -14.22 -32.43 -14.43
N THR A 34 -14.16 -33.11 -15.57
CA THR A 34 -14.97 -34.28 -15.87
C THR A 34 -14.09 -35.46 -16.22
N ILE A 35 -14.58 -36.66 -15.88
CA ILE A 35 -13.99 -37.95 -16.20
C ILE A 35 -15.08 -38.75 -16.90
N ASP A 36 -14.88 -39.08 -18.17
CA ASP A 36 -15.78 -39.92 -18.97
C ASP A 36 -15.18 -41.32 -19.09
N THR A 37 -15.88 -42.30 -18.54
CA THR A 37 -15.48 -43.71 -18.51
C THR A 37 -16.00 -44.52 -19.69
N THR A 38 -16.55 -43.88 -20.73
CA THR A 38 -17.10 -44.58 -21.89
C THR A 38 -16.04 -45.44 -22.59
N GLY A 39 -16.25 -46.76 -22.56
CA GLY A 39 -15.33 -47.75 -23.09
C GLY A 39 -14.30 -48.28 -22.10
N ALA A 40 -14.21 -47.72 -20.88
CA ALA A 40 -13.21 -48.10 -19.89
C ALA A 40 -13.35 -49.55 -19.42
N PHE A 41 -14.58 -50.09 -19.31
CA PHE A 41 -14.80 -51.46 -18.87
C PHE A 41 -14.26 -52.50 -19.86
N ALA A 42 -14.35 -52.22 -21.16
CA ALA A 42 -13.93 -53.15 -22.21
C ALA A 42 -12.41 -53.39 -22.23
N THR A 43 -11.63 -52.48 -21.64
CA THR A 43 -10.17 -52.48 -21.67
C THR A 43 -9.57 -52.19 -20.29
N SER A 44 -10.29 -52.51 -19.22
CA SER A 44 -9.85 -52.23 -17.85
C SER A 44 -8.58 -53.02 -17.55
N THR A 45 -7.44 -52.34 -17.51
CA THR A 45 -6.15 -52.96 -17.18
C THR A 45 -5.73 -52.54 -15.78
N GLN A 46 -5.20 -53.50 -15.00
CA GLN A 46 -4.65 -53.23 -13.68
C GLN A 46 -3.51 -52.21 -13.75
N GLY A 47 -3.51 -51.22 -12.86
CA GLY A 47 -2.36 -50.32 -12.66
C GLY A 47 -2.30 -49.11 -13.59
N GLU A 48 -3.22 -48.99 -14.56
CA GLU A 48 -3.31 -47.77 -15.35
C GLU A 48 -3.87 -46.61 -14.52
N TYR A 49 -3.42 -45.38 -14.78
CA TYR A 49 -3.78 -44.23 -13.96
C TYR A 49 -3.88 -42.90 -14.71
N PHE A 50 -4.48 -41.90 -14.05
CA PHE A 50 -4.42 -40.48 -14.41
C PHE A 50 -4.08 -39.63 -13.20
N VAL A 51 -3.72 -38.36 -13.41
CA VAL A 51 -3.27 -37.45 -12.34
C VAL A 51 -4.26 -36.32 -12.14
N ILE A 52 -4.53 -35.98 -10.88
CA ILE A 52 -5.33 -34.81 -10.44
C ILE A 52 -4.58 -34.03 -9.35
N TYR A 53 -4.91 -32.76 -9.18
CA TYR A 53 -4.31 -31.89 -8.17
C TYR A 53 -5.39 -31.16 -7.36
N SER A 54 -5.15 -31.02 -6.06
CA SER A 54 -5.97 -30.15 -5.21
C SER A 54 -5.63 -28.68 -5.42
N ALA A 55 -6.47 -27.77 -4.92
CA ALA A 55 -6.30 -26.33 -5.14
C ALA A 55 -4.93 -25.81 -4.71
N ASN A 56 -4.36 -24.91 -5.51
CA ASN A 56 -3.00 -24.37 -5.38
C ASN A 56 -1.89 -25.43 -5.52
N ASP A 57 -2.20 -26.58 -6.10
CA ASP A 57 -1.31 -27.75 -6.22
C ASP A 57 -0.74 -28.19 -4.88
N ALA A 58 -1.55 -28.06 -3.82
CA ALA A 58 -1.15 -28.42 -2.46
C ALA A 58 -0.86 -29.93 -2.33
N THR A 59 -1.58 -30.77 -3.07
CA THR A 59 -1.34 -32.21 -3.15
C THR A 59 -1.66 -32.70 -4.56
N GLY A 60 -0.74 -33.47 -5.14
CA GLY A 60 -0.98 -34.23 -6.36
C GLY A 60 -1.37 -35.66 -6.05
N TYR A 61 -2.30 -36.22 -6.82
CA TYR A 61 -2.78 -37.59 -6.67
C TYR A 61 -2.66 -38.34 -7.98
N TYR A 62 -2.42 -39.65 -7.88
CA TYR A 62 -2.60 -40.57 -8.99
C TYR A 62 -3.81 -41.45 -8.70
N VAL A 63 -4.81 -41.38 -9.58
CA VAL A 63 -6.03 -42.18 -9.51
C VAL A 63 -5.84 -43.37 -10.42
N TRP A 64 -5.77 -44.56 -9.84
CA TRP A 64 -5.36 -45.77 -10.56
C TRP A 64 -6.40 -46.88 -10.49
N ASN A 65 -6.44 -47.70 -11.54
CA ASN A 65 -7.40 -48.77 -11.72
C ASN A 65 -6.99 -50.05 -10.98
N ASP A 66 -7.73 -50.40 -9.94
CA ASP A 66 -7.52 -51.61 -9.17
C ASP A 66 -8.58 -52.67 -9.51
N THR A 67 -8.30 -53.47 -10.55
CA THR A 67 -9.15 -54.59 -10.95
C THR A 67 -9.06 -55.78 -9.98
N ALA A 68 -8.05 -55.81 -9.09
CA ALA A 68 -7.90 -56.84 -8.06
C ALA A 68 -8.67 -56.54 -6.77
N GLY A 69 -9.04 -55.28 -6.54
CA GLY A 69 -9.84 -54.82 -5.39
C GLY A 69 -9.11 -54.95 -4.04
N ASN A 70 -7.78 -54.85 -4.05
CA ASN A 70 -6.93 -55.04 -2.87
C ASN A 70 -6.00 -53.86 -2.54
N GLY A 71 -6.05 -52.78 -3.33
CA GLY A 71 -5.29 -51.55 -3.16
C GLY A 71 -3.77 -51.72 -3.20
N THR A 72 -3.24 -52.82 -3.76
CA THR A 72 -1.79 -53.09 -3.70
C THR A 72 -1.22 -53.78 -4.93
N THR A 73 -1.99 -54.63 -5.61
CA THR A 73 -1.48 -55.37 -6.77
C THR A 73 -1.33 -54.46 -7.96
N GLY A 74 -0.15 -54.38 -8.58
CA GLY A 74 0.04 -53.55 -9.79
C GLY A 74 -0.08 -52.04 -9.56
N ASP A 75 0.07 -51.57 -8.32
CA ASP A 75 0.15 -50.15 -8.00
C ASP A 75 1.33 -49.48 -8.76
N PRO A 76 1.08 -48.45 -9.60
CA PRO A 76 2.12 -47.75 -10.34
C PRO A 76 3.02 -46.84 -9.48
N ALA A 77 2.59 -46.42 -8.29
CA ALA A 77 3.33 -45.61 -7.32
C ALA A 77 4.24 -44.50 -7.91
N PRO A 78 3.73 -43.58 -8.75
CA PRO A 78 4.53 -42.51 -9.32
C PRO A 78 5.12 -41.58 -8.24
N PRO A 79 6.40 -41.16 -8.36
CA PRO A 79 7.04 -40.33 -7.34
C PRO A 79 6.35 -38.98 -7.11
N GLY A 80 6.17 -38.61 -5.84
CA GLY A 80 5.64 -37.29 -5.44
C GLY A 80 4.13 -37.14 -5.54
N LEU A 81 3.39 -38.22 -5.82
CA LEU A 81 1.94 -38.23 -5.86
C LEU A 81 1.37 -39.13 -4.75
N THR A 82 0.16 -38.79 -4.28
CA THR A 82 -0.59 -39.55 -3.27
C THR A 82 -1.54 -40.53 -3.96
N GLU A 83 -1.68 -41.72 -3.39
CA GLU A 83 -2.48 -42.80 -3.97
C GLU A 83 -3.99 -42.56 -3.87
N ILE A 84 -4.72 -42.89 -4.95
CA ILE A 84 -6.17 -43.13 -4.95
C ILE A 84 -6.45 -44.41 -5.74
N ALA A 85 -6.61 -45.54 -5.03
CA ALA A 85 -7.00 -46.81 -5.64
C ALA A 85 -8.50 -46.84 -5.96
N VAL A 86 -8.85 -47.15 -7.20
CA VAL A 86 -10.23 -47.32 -7.64
C VAL A 86 -10.53 -48.81 -7.80
N ASP A 87 -11.23 -49.40 -6.82
CA ASP A 87 -11.68 -50.79 -6.90
C ASP A 87 -12.72 -50.95 -8.01
N THR A 88 -12.32 -51.60 -9.10
CA THR A 88 -13.18 -51.93 -10.24
C THR A 88 -13.44 -53.44 -10.34
N SER A 89 -13.00 -54.23 -9.36
CA SER A 89 -13.08 -55.71 -9.39
C SER A 89 -14.51 -56.26 -9.52
N THR A 90 -15.51 -55.47 -9.12
CA THR A 90 -16.94 -55.83 -9.19
C THR A 90 -17.71 -55.08 -10.27
N ALA A 91 -17.06 -54.19 -11.03
CA ALA A 91 -17.71 -53.45 -12.10
C ALA A 91 -18.05 -54.38 -13.27
N THR A 92 -19.20 -54.16 -13.90
CA THR A 92 -19.69 -54.91 -15.07
C THR A 92 -20.02 -54.01 -16.26
N ASN A 93 -19.86 -52.69 -16.11
CA ASN A 93 -20.07 -51.67 -17.13
C ASN A 93 -19.38 -50.35 -16.73
N ASP A 94 -19.28 -49.43 -17.70
CA ASP A 94 -18.62 -48.13 -17.55
C ASP A 94 -19.22 -47.25 -16.44
N ALA A 95 -20.54 -47.30 -16.24
CA ALA A 95 -21.22 -46.50 -15.21
C ALA A 95 -20.87 -46.97 -13.78
N GLN A 96 -20.61 -48.26 -13.60
CA GLN A 96 -20.09 -48.79 -12.33
C GLN A 96 -18.65 -48.35 -12.09
N ILE A 97 -17.81 -48.26 -13.13
CA ILE A 97 -16.45 -47.68 -13.01
C ILE A 97 -16.54 -46.20 -12.63
N ALA A 98 -17.40 -45.40 -13.29
CA ALA A 98 -17.62 -44.00 -12.91
C ALA A 98 -18.05 -43.86 -11.45
N THR A 99 -18.90 -44.77 -10.97
CA THR A 99 -19.35 -44.80 -9.57
C THR A 99 -18.20 -45.11 -8.60
N ALA A 100 -17.32 -46.04 -8.96
CA ALA A 100 -16.12 -46.38 -8.17
C ALA A 100 -15.14 -45.20 -8.11
N ILE A 101 -14.84 -44.57 -9.25
CA ILE A 101 -13.99 -43.37 -9.33
C ILE A 101 -14.52 -42.26 -8.43
N ARG A 102 -15.83 -41.97 -8.52
CA ARG A 102 -16.47 -40.97 -7.67
C ARG A 102 -16.26 -41.30 -6.19
N LEU A 103 -16.56 -42.53 -5.77
CA LEU A 103 -16.45 -42.91 -4.35
C LEU A 103 -15.04 -42.73 -3.82
N ALA A 104 -14.03 -43.10 -4.61
CA ALA A 104 -12.63 -42.97 -4.22
C ALA A 104 -12.20 -41.50 -4.10
N ILE A 105 -12.61 -40.64 -5.04
CA ILE A 105 -12.27 -39.21 -5.04
C ILE A 105 -13.06 -38.44 -3.96
N ASP A 106 -14.36 -38.67 -3.82
CA ASP A 106 -15.25 -37.97 -2.85
C ASP A 106 -14.93 -38.32 -1.39
N ALA A 107 -14.22 -39.43 -1.16
CA ALA A 107 -13.71 -39.78 0.17
C ALA A 107 -12.58 -38.84 0.63
N LEU A 108 -11.96 -38.09 -0.29
CA LEU A 108 -10.94 -37.10 0.02
C LEU A 108 -11.59 -35.75 0.35
N GLY A 109 -11.13 -35.09 1.41
CA GLY A 109 -11.63 -33.75 1.78
C GLY A 109 -11.25 -32.64 0.80
N ASP A 110 -10.35 -32.92 -0.15
CA ASP A 110 -9.84 -31.96 -1.13
C ASP A 110 -10.74 -31.80 -2.36
N PHE A 111 -11.69 -32.72 -2.57
CA PHE A 111 -12.57 -32.76 -3.73
C PHE A 111 -14.03 -32.99 -3.30
N SER A 112 -14.97 -32.63 -4.17
CA SER A 112 -16.35 -33.08 -4.10
C SER A 112 -16.75 -33.67 -5.45
N ALA A 113 -17.29 -34.88 -5.43
CA ALA A 113 -17.73 -35.58 -6.62
C ALA A 113 -19.18 -36.10 -6.43
N PRO A 114 -20.20 -35.40 -6.96
CA PRO A 114 -21.59 -35.88 -6.89
C PRO A 114 -21.78 -37.21 -7.61
N VAL A 115 -22.94 -37.84 -7.40
CA VAL A 115 -23.35 -39.07 -8.10
C VAL A 115 -23.20 -38.88 -9.63
N PRO A 116 -22.56 -39.82 -10.36
CA PRO A 116 -22.27 -39.61 -11.77
C PRO A 116 -23.54 -39.61 -12.61
N VAL A 117 -23.52 -38.90 -13.74
CA VAL A 117 -24.61 -38.94 -14.73
C VAL A 117 -24.19 -39.89 -15.85
N GLY A 118 -24.61 -41.15 -15.74
CA GLY A 118 -24.17 -42.21 -16.66
C GLY A 118 -22.68 -42.53 -16.46
N ASN A 119 -21.87 -42.34 -17.50
CA ASN A 119 -20.43 -42.63 -17.50
C ASN A 119 -19.57 -41.42 -17.12
N VAL A 120 -20.18 -40.29 -16.78
CA VAL A 120 -19.45 -39.03 -16.53
C VAL A 120 -19.47 -38.68 -15.06
N VAL A 121 -18.27 -38.59 -14.48
CA VAL A 121 -18.03 -38.04 -13.14
C VAL A 121 -17.67 -36.58 -13.28
N THR A 122 -18.33 -35.70 -12.55
CA THR A 122 -17.91 -34.30 -12.38
C THR A 122 -17.22 -34.16 -11.03
N VAL A 123 -16.02 -33.58 -11.01
CA VAL A 123 -15.24 -33.37 -9.80
C VAL A 123 -14.97 -31.88 -9.65
N THR A 124 -15.16 -31.36 -8.44
CA THR A 124 -14.86 -29.96 -8.08
C THR A 124 -13.83 -29.94 -6.95
N ASN A 125 -12.79 -29.11 -7.07
CA ASN A 125 -11.88 -28.86 -5.94
C ASN A 125 -12.65 -28.22 -4.78
N ALA A 126 -12.46 -28.73 -3.56
CA ALA A 126 -13.15 -28.22 -2.38
C ALA A 126 -12.74 -26.78 -2.04
N ALA A 127 -11.48 -26.42 -2.32
CA ALA A 127 -10.95 -25.08 -2.18
C ALA A 127 -10.80 -24.38 -3.56
N THR A 128 -10.81 -23.05 -3.54
CA THR A 128 -10.55 -22.22 -4.73
C THR A 128 -9.06 -21.96 -4.90
N GLY A 129 -8.60 -21.79 -6.14
CA GLY A 129 -7.21 -21.42 -6.44
C GLY A 129 -6.76 -21.96 -7.79
N PRO A 130 -5.63 -21.47 -8.34
CA PRO A 130 -4.99 -22.09 -9.50
C PRO A 130 -4.67 -23.55 -9.20
N THR A 131 -4.77 -24.42 -10.19
CA THR A 131 -4.34 -25.81 -10.08
C THR A 131 -3.87 -26.32 -11.43
N THR A 132 -2.97 -27.30 -11.40
CA THR A 132 -2.53 -28.06 -12.55
C THR A 132 -3.66 -28.95 -13.03
N ASN A 133 -4.02 -28.80 -14.30
CA ASN A 133 -5.15 -29.48 -14.91
C ASN A 133 -5.04 -31.00 -14.79
N VAL A 134 -6.18 -31.67 -14.60
CA VAL A 134 -6.30 -33.12 -14.72
C VAL A 134 -5.65 -33.62 -16.02
N ASN A 135 -4.87 -34.70 -15.93
CA ASN A 135 -4.10 -35.20 -17.05
C ASN A 135 -4.03 -36.74 -17.09
N ASN A 136 -4.49 -37.31 -18.21
CA ASN A 136 -4.35 -38.73 -18.52
C ASN A 136 -3.20 -39.02 -19.51
N SER A 137 -2.67 -38.00 -20.19
CA SER A 137 -1.64 -38.17 -21.23
C SER A 137 -0.20 -38.21 -20.71
N THR A 138 0.06 -37.71 -19.50
CA THR A 138 1.40 -37.67 -18.89
C THR A 138 1.61 -38.74 -17.82
N ALA A 139 0.69 -39.69 -17.67
CA ALA A 139 0.95 -40.92 -16.94
C ALA A 139 2.05 -41.68 -17.72
N THR A 140 3.31 -41.39 -17.41
CA THR A 140 4.48 -41.80 -18.22
C THR A 140 4.73 -43.30 -18.23
N LEU A 141 4.08 -44.04 -17.32
CA LEU A 141 4.25 -45.47 -17.14
C LEU A 141 3.07 -46.28 -17.66
N ASP A 142 1.82 -45.83 -17.45
CA ASP A 142 0.62 -46.53 -17.94
C ASP A 142 -0.64 -45.65 -17.85
N PRO A 143 -1.02 -44.89 -18.89
CA PRO A 143 -2.24 -44.06 -18.85
C PRO A 143 -3.50 -44.93 -18.84
N TRP A 144 -4.53 -44.55 -18.08
CA TRP A 144 -5.80 -45.28 -18.07
C TRP A 144 -6.49 -45.17 -19.42
N GLN A 145 -6.33 -46.22 -20.22
CA GLN A 145 -6.80 -46.25 -21.60
C GLN A 145 -8.32 -46.22 -21.61
N ASN A 146 -8.89 -45.45 -22.54
CA ASN A 146 -10.33 -45.25 -22.69
C ASN A 146 -11.03 -44.55 -21.52
N ILE A 147 -10.29 -43.76 -20.75
CA ILE A 147 -10.85 -42.66 -19.95
C ILE A 147 -10.50 -41.32 -20.61
N ALA A 148 -11.50 -40.45 -20.77
CA ALA A 148 -11.28 -39.07 -21.18
C ALA A 148 -11.44 -38.13 -19.97
N VAL A 149 -10.48 -37.24 -19.80
CA VAL A 149 -10.52 -36.21 -18.74
C VAL A 149 -10.52 -34.82 -19.36
N ALA A 150 -11.33 -33.91 -18.83
CA ALA A 150 -11.43 -32.54 -19.34
C ALA A 150 -11.77 -31.53 -18.25
N VAL A 151 -10.98 -30.45 -18.18
CA VAL A 151 -11.29 -29.28 -17.35
C VAL A 151 -12.43 -28.50 -17.99
N THR A 152 -13.49 -28.26 -17.22
CA THR A 152 -14.67 -27.47 -17.65
C THR A 152 -14.67 -26.07 -17.05
N THR A 153 -14.01 -25.88 -15.91
CA THR A 153 -13.77 -24.58 -15.28
C THR A 153 -12.36 -24.59 -14.69
N GLN A 154 -11.50 -23.66 -15.13
CA GLN A 154 -10.14 -23.56 -14.61
C GLN A 154 -10.13 -22.96 -13.20
N GLY A 155 -9.38 -23.59 -12.29
CA GLY A 155 -9.12 -23.02 -10.97
C GLY A 155 -8.37 -21.69 -11.08
N SER A 156 -8.78 -20.68 -10.31
CA SER A 156 -8.11 -19.37 -10.30
C SER A 156 -8.08 -18.74 -8.90
N ALA A 157 -7.02 -17.99 -8.63
CA ALA A 157 -6.92 -17.19 -7.42
C ALA A 157 -7.86 -15.98 -7.52
N ALA A 158 -8.34 -15.49 -6.37
CA ALA A 158 -8.90 -14.15 -6.32
C ALA A 158 -7.82 -13.19 -6.84
N PRO A 159 -8.16 -12.22 -7.71
CA PRO A 159 -7.22 -11.20 -8.12
C PRO A 159 -6.71 -10.54 -6.85
N SER A 160 -5.38 -10.46 -6.72
CA SER A 160 -4.77 -9.69 -5.65
C SER A 160 -5.33 -8.28 -5.76
N SER A 161 -5.88 -7.76 -4.67
CA SER A 161 -6.37 -6.38 -4.60
C SER A 161 -5.16 -5.45 -4.66
N SER A 162 -4.57 -5.31 -5.84
CA SER A 162 -3.54 -4.34 -6.11
C SER A 162 -4.25 -3.00 -6.24
N THR A 163 -4.31 -2.26 -5.14
CA THR A 163 -4.57 -0.82 -5.16
C THR A 163 -3.35 -0.14 -5.79
N GLY A 164 -3.18 -0.31 -7.10
CA GLY A 164 -2.18 0.40 -7.87
C GLY A 164 -2.68 1.80 -8.19
N LEU A 165 -1.86 2.82 -7.95
CA LEU A 165 -2.11 4.14 -8.49
C LEU A 165 -1.90 4.08 -10.02
N LEU A 166 -2.95 4.36 -10.77
CA LEU A 166 -2.85 4.59 -12.21
C LEU A 166 -2.29 6.00 -12.40
N TYR A 167 -1.05 6.12 -12.86
CA TYR A 167 -0.53 7.38 -13.34
C TYR A 167 -0.62 7.42 -14.86
N ARG A 168 -1.24 8.49 -15.39
CA ARG A 168 -1.22 8.80 -16.81
C ARG A 168 -0.08 9.79 -17.04
N ASP A 169 0.97 9.33 -17.72
CA ASP A 169 2.04 10.23 -18.15
C ASP A 169 1.47 11.18 -19.21
N ALA A 170 1.44 12.47 -18.89
CA ALA A 170 0.89 13.50 -19.77
C ALA A 170 1.73 13.72 -21.05
N SER A 171 2.96 13.20 -21.11
CA SER A 171 3.83 13.34 -22.28
C SER A 171 3.48 12.36 -23.42
N ASN A 172 2.82 11.24 -23.09
CA ASN A 172 2.54 10.15 -24.03
C ASN A 172 1.07 9.76 -23.91
N ASN A 173 0.19 10.33 -24.75
CA ASN A 173 -1.27 10.16 -24.67
C ASN A 173 -1.82 8.71 -24.78
N ASN A 174 -0.97 7.68 -24.84
CA ASN A 174 -1.37 6.28 -25.02
C ASN A 174 -0.79 5.27 -24.01
N GLU A 175 -0.05 5.69 -22.97
CA GLU A 175 0.50 4.72 -22.00
C GLU A 175 -0.07 4.92 -20.60
N VAL A 176 -0.96 4.00 -20.18
CA VAL A 176 -1.37 3.84 -18.77
C VAL A 176 -0.42 2.85 -18.14
N ARG A 177 0.53 3.32 -17.32
CA ARG A 177 1.43 2.44 -16.56
C ARG A 177 0.79 2.16 -15.20
N VAL A 178 0.49 0.88 -14.96
CA VAL A 178 -0.02 0.41 -13.66
C VAL A 178 1.17 0.22 -12.73
N LEU A 179 1.27 1.02 -11.68
CA LEU A 179 2.20 0.77 -10.57
C LEU A 179 1.59 -0.32 -9.68
N GLY A 180 1.77 -1.58 -10.06
CA GLY A 180 1.28 -2.71 -9.30
C GLY A 180 2.15 -2.96 -8.07
N ALA A 181 1.56 -2.83 -6.88
CA ALA A 181 2.10 -3.43 -5.67
C ALA A 181 1.87 -4.94 -5.74
N SER A 182 2.86 -5.68 -6.24
CA SER A 182 2.92 -7.13 -5.99
C SER A 182 3.79 -7.38 -4.77
N SER A 183 3.45 -8.40 -3.98
CA SER A 183 4.19 -8.81 -2.77
C SER A 183 5.61 -9.31 -3.04
N ASN A 184 6.02 -9.45 -4.30
CA ASN A 184 7.28 -10.09 -4.69
C ASN A 184 8.14 -9.28 -5.68
N ILE A 185 7.91 -7.97 -5.86
CA ILE A 185 8.79 -7.22 -6.75
C ILE A 185 9.31 -5.94 -6.10
N ASN A 186 10.61 -5.98 -5.81
CA ASN A 186 11.52 -4.83 -5.80
C ASN A 186 11.52 -4.18 -7.20
N TYR A 187 10.39 -3.63 -7.66
CA TYR A 187 10.33 -2.89 -8.91
C TYR A 187 10.88 -1.49 -8.64
N VAL A 188 12.20 -1.41 -8.66
CA VAL A 188 12.90 -0.16 -8.95
C VAL A 188 12.65 0.11 -10.42
N LEU A 189 11.75 1.06 -10.72
CA LEU A 189 11.68 1.63 -12.06
C LEU A 189 12.96 2.44 -12.26
N THR A 190 13.98 1.82 -12.85
CA THR A 190 15.12 2.54 -13.40
C THR A 190 14.71 3.07 -14.77
N THR A 191 14.62 4.38 -14.90
CA THR A 191 14.83 5.02 -16.19
C THR A 191 16.02 5.94 -16.04
N THR A 192 17.05 5.65 -16.82
CA THR A 192 18.29 6.41 -16.88
C THR A 192 18.04 7.90 -17.12
N ALA A 193 18.74 8.70 -16.31
CA ALA A 193 19.04 10.12 -16.46
C ALA A 193 17.98 11.18 -16.05
N THR A 194 18.32 11.84 -14.94
CA THR A 194 18.19 13.29 -14.65
C THR A 194 16.91 13.91 -14.09
N ASN A 195 15.76 13.24 -14.02
CA ASN A 195 14.60 13.80 -13.30
C ASN A 195 13.79 12.70 -12.59
N VAL A 196 14.07 12.45 -11.30
CA VAL A 196 13.25 11.56 -10.47
C VAL A 196 12.81 12.29 -9.22
N ILE A 197 11.49 12.43 -9.08
CA ILE A 197 10.84 12.66 -7.79
C ILE A 197 10.96 11.34 -7.03
N GLY A 198 12.02 11.21 -6.23
CA GLY A 198 12.21 10.07 -5.35
C GLY A 198 11.20 10.17 -4.21
N TRP A 199 10.16 9.34 -4.22
CA TRP A 199 9.40 9.09 -3.02
C TRP A 199 10.21 8.12 -2.18
N ALA A 200 11.02 8.68 -1.27
CA ALA A 200 11.60 7.90 -0.19
C ALA A 200 10.43 7.28 0.59
N SER A 201 10.19 5.98 0.40
CA SER A 201 9.38 5.22 1.34
C SER A 201 10.23 5.08 2.60
N PRO A 202 9.90 5.75 3.73
CA PRO A 202 10.64 5.53 4.95
C PRO A 202 10.40 4.08 5.37
N THR A 203 11.42 3.24 5.21
CA THR A 203 11.45 1.89 5.80
C THR A 203 11.73 1.91 7.30
N GLY A 204 11.78 3.10 7.91
CA GLY A 204 11.60 3.29 9.34
C GLY A 204 10.12 3.50 9.65
N SER A 205 9.60 2.79 10.65
CA SER A 205 8.28 3.06 11.23
C SER A 205 8.11 4.58 11.40
N ILE A 206 7.02 5.12 10.87
CA ILE A 206 6.58 6.52 11.06
C ILE A 206 6.17 6.81 12.52
N GLY A 207 6.65 6.00 13.47
CA GLY A 207 6.66 6.32 14.89
C GLY A 207 7.60 7.48 15.24
N SER A 208 8.11 8.21 14.25
CA SER A 208 8.77 9.50 14.43
C SER A 208 7.74 10.55 14.84
N THR A 209 8.02 11.22 15.96
CA THR A 209 7.25 12.36 16.44
C THR A 209 7.22 13.49 15.41
N ALA A 210 6.06 14.12 15.23
CA ALA A 210 5.87 15.19 14.26
C ALA A 210 4.70 16.10 14.66
N PHE A 211 4.77 17.37 14.31
CA PHE A 211 3.69 18.32 14.56
C PHE A 211 3.51 19.31 13.41
N LEU A 212 2.29 19.83 13.30
CA LEU A 212 1.91 20.96 12.44
C LEU A 212 0.81 21.74 13.15
N VAL A 213 1.06 23.02 13.40
CA VAL A 213 0.15 23.91 14.11
C VAL A 213 -0.11 25.21 13.34
N ARG A 214 -1.24 25.86 13.62
CA ARG A 214 -1.61 27.18 13.10
C ARG A 214 -2.25 28.08 14.17
N PRO A 215 -2.16 29.42 14.05
CA PRO A 215 -2.96 30.32 14.89
C PRO A 215 -4.46 30.16 14.61
N THR A 216 -5.28 30.32 15.65
CA THR A 216 -6.75 30.35 15.53
C THR A 216 -7.29 31.74 15.19
N SER A 217 -6.53 32.79 15.50
CA SER A 217 -6.84 34.19 15.19
C SER A 217 -5.57 34.95 14.84
N ALA A 218 -5.73 36.11 14.21
CA ALA A 218 -4.63 37.06 14.05
C ALA A 218 -4.11 37.52 15.42
N GLN A 219 -2.80 37.72 15.53
CA GLN A 219 -2.14 38.07 16.80
C GLN A 219 -1.38 39.37 16.66
N THR A 220 -1.85 40.39 17.38
CA THR A 220 -1.19 41.68 17.49
C THR A 220 0.15 41.57 18.20
N ILE A 221 1.21 41.89 17.46
CA ILE A 221 2.56 42.04 17.99
C ILE A 221 2.77 43.53 18.27
N ALA A 222 3.02 43.89 19.53
CA ALA A 222 3.29 45.28 19.88
C ALA A 222 4.59 45.75 19.22
N SER A 223 4.62 47.01 18.75
CA SER A 223 5.87 47.65 18.37
C SER A 223 6.67 47.94 19.64
N SER A 224 7.79 47.25 19.81
CA SER A 224 8.67 47.36 20.99
C SER A 224 10.13 47.55 20.57
N ALA A 225 11.03 47.61 21.54
CA ALA A 225 12.44 47.41 21.24
C ALA A 225 12.61 46.05 20.56
N ILE A 226 13.48 45.97 19.55
CA ILE A 226 13.73 44.75 18.76
C ILE A 226 14.37 43.61 19.58
N THR A 227 14.67 43.88 20.84
CA THR A 227 15.19 42.96 21.86
C THR A 227 14.09 42.33 22.73
N SER A 228 12.85 42.80 22.63
CA SER A 228 11.69 42.23 23.34
C SER A 228 10.89 41.38 22.37
N PHE A 229 10.75 40.09 22.69
CA PHE A 229 10.10 39.10 21.83
C PHE A 229 8.75 38.68 22.40
N THR A 230 7.80 38.43 21.50
CA THR A 230 6.50 37.83 21.79
C THR A 230 6.48 36.41 21.23
N THR A 231 6.18 35.42 22.07
CA THR A 231 5.95 34.04 21.60
C THR A 231 4.68 34.00 20.76
N VAL A 232 4.75 33.40 19.58
CA VAL A 232 3.57 33.22 18.73
C VAL A 232 2.67 32.18 19.37
N SER A 233 1.40 32.50 19.57
CA SER A 233 0.39 31.56 20.02
C SER A 233 -0.11 30.70 18.86
N TRP A 234 -0.06 29.39 19.05
CA TRP A 234 -0.54 28.39 18.12
C TRP A 234 -1.82 27.79 18.71
N GLY A 235 -2.92 27.84 17.96
CA GLY A 235 -4.23 27.49 18.49
C GLY A 235 -4.73 26.12 18.04
N THR A 236 -4.57 25.77 16.76
CA THR A 236 -5.04 24.49 16.21
C THR A 236 -3.86 23.59 15.89
N GLU A 237 -3.81 22.42 16.52
CA GLU A 237 -3.00 21.28 16.10
C GLU A 237 -3.68 20.59 14.93
N ILE A 238 -3.00 20.57 13.78
CA ILE A 238 -3.42 19.82 12.59
C ILE A 238 -2.83 18.42 12.66
N ILE A 239 -1.59 18.32 13.13
CA ILE A 239 -0.85 17.08 13.39
C ILE A 239 -0.13 17.26 14.72
N ASP A 240 -0.18 16.26 15.60
CA ASP A 240 0.68 16.14 16.78
C ASP A 240 0.91 14.65 17.11
N THR A 241 1.69 13.99 16.25
CA THR A 241 2.10 12.60 16.44
C THR A 241 3.08 12.54 17.60
N GLY A 242 2.67 11.92 18.70
CA GLY A 242 3.48 11.81 19.93
C GLY A 242 3.06 12.78 21.04
N SER A 243 2.09 13.66 20.79
CA SER A 243 1.54 14.59 21.78
C SER A 243 2.62 15.47 22.45
N ASN A 244 3.57 15.94 21.64
CA ASN A 244 4.75 16.65 22.10
C ASN A 244 4.65 18.16 21.89
N PHE A 245 3.61 18.64 21.20
CA PHE A 245 3.33 20.06 21.09
C PHE A 245 2.37 20.52 22.19
N ALA A 246 2.77 21.47 23.02
CA ALA A 246 1.91 22.05 24.05
C ALA A 246 2.38 23.45 24.43
N ALA A 247 1.46 24.31 24.90
CA ALA A 247 1.79 25.66 25.38
C ALA A 247 2.64 26.49 24.40
N ASN A 248 2.36 26.37 23.10
CA ASN A 248 3.04 27.07 21.99
C ASN A 248 4.50 26.65 21.75
N VAL A 249 4.92 25.52 22.31
CA VAL A 249 6.26 24.95 22.10
C VAL A 249 6.18 23.45 21.80
N TYR A 250 7.19 22.95 21.11
CA TYR A 250 7.38 21.52 20.90
C TYR A 250 8.45 20.98 21.85
N THR A 251 8.08 20.02 22.68
CA THR A 251 9.00 19.36 23.62
C THR A 251 9.68 18.19 22.93
N ILE A 252 11.01 18.18 22.89
CA ILE A 252 11.79 17.14 22.24
C ILE A 252 11.67 15.82 23.03
N PRO A 253 11.05 14.74 22.48
CA PRO A 253 10.87 13.51 23.24
C PRO A 253 12.15 12.69 23.37
N SER A 254 13.07 12.79 22.40
CA SER A 254 14.33 12.05 22.37
C SER A 254 15.46 12.88 21.77
N THR A 255 16.69 12.66 22.25
CA THR A 255 17.89 13.32 21.70
C THR A 255 18.18 12.79 20.31
N ALA A 256 18.07 13.65 19.29
CA ALA A 256 18.11 13.23 17.88
C ALA A 256 18.16 14.43 16.92
N LEU A 257 18.20 14.14 15.61
CA LEU A 257 18.14 15.16 14.56
C LEU A 257 16.70 15.47 14.17
N TYR A 258 16.29 16.74 14.27
CA TYR A 258 14.95 17.21 13.93
C TYR A 258 15.00 18.27 12.83
N HIS A 259 13.93 18.35 12.04
CA HIS A 259 13.67 19.49 11.16
C HIS A 259 12.56 20.33 11.78
N PHE A 260 12.78 21.64 11.88
CA PHE A 260 11.75 22.64 12.20
C PHE A 260 11.60 23.63 11.06
N ALA A 261 10.36 24.00 10.74
CA ALA A 261 10.06 25.03 9.76
C ALA A 261 8.89 25.89 10.22
N VAL A 262 8.95 27.18 9.89
CA VAL A 262 7.89 28.14 10.17
C VAL A 262 7.64 28.98 8.92
N ILE A 263 6.37 29.23 8.66
CA ILE A 263 5.87 30.21 7.70
C ILE A 263 5.06 31.20 8.52
N LEU A 264 5.52 32.45 8.62
CA LEU A 264 4.76 33.51 9.27
C LEU A 264 4.16 34.44 8.22
N GLU A 265 2.83 34.52 8.24
CA GLU A 265 2.10 35.58 7.56
C GLU A 265 2.15 36.82 8.44
N TRP A 266 2.59 37.93 7.86
CA TRP A 266 2.55 39.23 8.50
C TRP A 266 1.54 40.10 7.76
N ALA A 267 0.51 40.55 8.49
CA ALA A 267 -0.47 41.49 7.99
C ALA A 267 -0.31 42.85 8.68
N THR A 268 -0.56 43.94 7.94
CA THR A 268 -0.71 45.27 8.53
C THR A 268 -2.18 45.67 8.41
N SER A 269 -2.75 46.18 9.49
CA SER A 269 -4.10 46.77 9.46
C SER A 269 -4.07 48.25 9.07
N ASN A 270 -2.88 48.87 9.01
CA ASN A 270 -2.69 50.28 8.71
C ASN A 270 -1.60 50.52 7.64
N SER A 271 -1.53 51.77 7.16
CA SER A 271 -0.86 52.17 5.92
C SER A 271 0.64 52.50 6.05
N SER A 272 1.30 52.21 7.16
CA SER A 272 2.76 52.39 7.25
C SER A 272 3.40 51.11 7.80
N ASN A 273 4.31 50.54 7.03
CA ASN A 273 4.93 49.25 7.33
C ASN A 273 6.45 49.38 7.50
N LYS A 274 6.91 50.53 8.01
CA LYS A 274 8.33 50.89 8.10
C LYS A 274 8.95 50.37 9.39
N GLY A 275 9.92 49.47 9.30
CA GLY A 275 10.82 49.13 10.41
C GLY A 275 11.25 47.66 10.41
N GLU A 276 12.16 47.32 11.31
CA GLU A 276 12.69 45.97 11.43
C GLU A 276 11.70 45.02 12.11
N ARG A 277 11.63 43.82 11.55
CA ARG A 277 10.90 42.67 12.07
C ARG A 277 11.85 41.51 12.21
N ARG A 278 11.69 40.75 13.28
CA ARG A 278 12.47 39.54 13.55
C ARG A 278 11.55 38.37 13.74
N LEU A 279 11.89 37.29 13.06
CA LEU A 279 11.34 35.96 13.28
C LEU A 279 12.47 35.08 13.82
N GLU A 280 12.21 34.41 14.94
CA GLU A 280 13.14 33.46 15.54
C GLU A 280 12.49 32.10 15.75
N ILE A 281 13.21 31.05 15.33
CA ILE A 281 13.03 29.71 15.89
C ILE A 281 14.02 29.62 17.06
N ALA A 282 13.51 29.43 18.27
CA ALA A 282 14.31 29.49 19.49
C ALA A 282 14.15 28.21 20.32
N LYS A 283 15.24 27.84 20.98
CA LYS A 283 15.24 26.88 22.07
C LYS A 283 14.85 27.57 23.37
N ASP A 284 13.98 26.92 24.13
CA ASP A 284 13.46 27.33 25.43
C ASP A 284 12.87 28.75 25.46
N PRO A 285 11.96 29.08 24.51
CA PRO A 285 11.39 30.43 24.42
C PRO A 285 10.59 30.77 25.68
N GLY A 286 10.87 31.93 26.27
CA GLY A 286 10.29 32.41 27.53
C GLY A 286 11.12 32.07 28.77
N GLY A 287 12.20 31.28 28.65
CA GLY A 287 13.10 30.95 29.74
C GLY A 287 14.32 31.89 29.85
N GLY A 288 15.00 31.90 30.99
CA GLY A 288 16.27 32.64 31.14
C GLY A 288 17.47 32.06 30.36
N GLY A 289 17.29 30.94 29.66
CA GLY A 289 18.32 30.17 28.94
C GLY A 289 18.12 30.13 27.42
N GLU A 290 17.38 31.09 26.87
CA GLU A 290 17.01 31.13 25.45
C GLU A 290 18.22 31.10 24.51
N THR A 291 18.13 30.27 23.48
CA THR A 291 19.13 30.21 22.40
C THR A 291 18.43 30.35 21.06
N VAL A 292 18.84 31.34 20.27
CA VAL A 292 18.32 31.56 18.91
C VAL A 292 18.92 30.53 17.98
N LEU A 293 18.07 29.70 17.36
CA LEU A 293 18.50 28.68 16.40
C LEU A 293 18.53 29.23 14.98
N VAL A 294 17.51 30.04 14.62
CA VAL A 294 17.43 30.79 13.36
C VAL A 294 16.89 32.17 13.63
N LEU A 295 17.45 33.17 12.96
CA LEU A 295 16.96 34.55 12.96
C LEU A 295 16.81 35.05 11.53
N ILE A 296 15.59 35.47 11.19
CA ILE A 296 15.31 36.23 9.96
C ILE A 296 15.00 37.67 10.35
N LYS A 297 15.67 38.61 9.69
CA LYS A 297 15.43 40.04 9.83
C LYS A 297 14.89 40.58 8.52
N GLU A 298 13.86 41.39 8.60
CA GLU A 298 13.33 42.10 7.45
C GLU A 298 13.05 43.55 7.80
N GLN A 299 13.42 44.45 6.90
CA GLN A 299 13.14 45.88 6.99
C GLN A 299 12.37 46.31 5.74
N PRO A 300 11.04 46.24 5.75
CA PRO A 300 10.22 46.75 4.68
C PRO A 300 10.30 48.28 4.69
N ASN A 301 10.50 48.85 3.51
CA ASN A 301 10.49 50.29 3.29
C ASN A 301 9.29 50.67 2.43
N SER A 302 8.08 50.32 2.88
CA SER A 302 6.84 50.59 2.14
C SER A 302 5.78 51.24 3.03
N ASP A 303 5.14 52.28 2.48
CA ASP A 303 3.96 52.94 3.05
C ASP A 303 2.65 52.34 2.50
N LYS A 304 2.66 51.04 2.19
CA LYS A 304 1.47 50.32 1.71
C LYS A 304 1.15 49.16 2.65
N THR A 305 -0.15 48.89 2.78
CA THR A 305 -0.65 47.63 3.34
C THR A 305 -0.23 46.50 2.42
N ILE A 306 0.58 45.59 2.94
CA ILE A 306 1.10 44.45 2.20
C ILE A 306 1.08 43.25 3.14
N THR A 307 0.43 42.16 2.72
CA THR A 307 0.63 40.84 3.30
C THR A 307 1.89 40.23 2.70
N PHE A 308 2.79 39.74 3.55
CA PHE A 308 3.99 39.03 3.10
C PHE A 308 4.29 37.89 4.08
N TYR A 309 5.19 37.01 3.65
CA TYR A 309 5.48 35.77 4.34
C TYR A 309 6.97 35.67 4.66
N GLN A 310 7.29 35.35 5.92
CA GLN A 310 8.65 35.01 6.33
C GLN A 310 8.77 33.51 6.55
N HIS A 311 9.73 32.88 5.87
CA HIS A 311 9.94 31.44 5.93
C HIS A 311 11.29 31.15 6.57
N ALA A 312 11.30 30.43 7.69
CA ALA A 312 12.51 29.96 8.34
C ALA A 312 12.48 28.43 8.45
N SER A 313 13.64 27.79 8.33
CA SER A 313 13.77 26.35 8.39
C SER A 313 15.15 25.97 8.94
N ILE A 314 15.22 24.95 9.79
CA ILE A 314 16.47 24.46 10.37
C ILE A 314 16.43 22.96 10.64
N ILE A 315 17.57 22.32 10.42
CA ILE A 315 17.86 21.00 10.95
C ILE A 315 18.68 21.18 12.23
N TYR A 316 18.19 20.66 13.35
CA TYR A 316 18.78 20.87 14.67
C TYR A 316 18.97 19.53 15.40
N ASN A 317 20.16 19.31 15.95
CA ASN A 317 20.42 18.18 16.85
C ASN A 317 19.93 18.56 18.25
N ALA A 318 18.72 18.12 18.58
CA ALA A 318 18.01 18.52 19.79
C ALA A 318 18.22 17.49 20.89
N THR A 319 18.25 17.93 22.15
CA THR A 319 18.34 17.06 23.32
C THR A 319 16.94 16.84 23.91
N ALA A 320 16.68 15.64 24.44
CA ALA A 320 15.42 15.34 25.13
C ALA A 320 15.05 16.41 26.17
N ALA A 321 13.75 16.68 26.29
CA ALA A 321 13.13 17.71 27.13
C ALA A 321 13.43 19.18 26.77
N GLN A 322 14.28 19.47 25.77
CA GLN A 322 14.35 20.83 25.24
C GLN A 322 13.01 21.23 24.63
N THR A 323 12.69 22.52 24.67
CA THR A 323 11.49 23.03 24.02
C THR A 323 11.87 23.92 22.84
N ILE A 324 11.19 23.78 21.71
CA ILE A 324 11.40 24.60 20.51
C ILE A 324 10.13 25.38 20.23
N GLY A 325 10.25 26.68 20.01
CA GLY A 325 9.11 27.50 19.64
C GLY A 325 9.49 28.67 18.75
N VAL A 326 8.48 29.45 18.41
CA VAL A 326 8.59 30.59 17.52
C VAL A 326 8.27 31.86 18.28
N ARG A 327 9.12 32.87 18.11
CA ARG A 327 8.90 34.19 18.68
C ARG A 327 9.26 35.27 17.68
N VAL A 328 8.66 36.43 17.88
CA VAL A 328 8.79 37.56 16.98
C VAL A 328 9.03 38.85 17.73
N SER A 329 9.72 39.79 17.09
CA SER A 329 9.82 41.17 17.57
C SER A 329 9.71 42.14 16.40
N GLN A 330 9.30 43.36 16.67
CA GLN A 330 9.21 44.39 15.64
C GLN A 330 9.36 45.79 16.22
N ASN A 331 9.93 46.72 15.44
CA ASN A 331 10.04 48.14 15.79
C ASN A 331 9.41 49.05 14.70
N SER A 332 8.31 48.61 14.07
CA SER A 332 7.78 49.25 12.86
C SER A 332 7.01 50.57 13.07
N GLY A 333 6.97 51.09 14.30
CA GLY A 333 6.14 52.23 14.68
C GLY A 333 4.64 51.94 14.59
N ASN A 334 4.24 50.76 14.09
CA ASN A 334 2.87 50.31 13.89
C ASN A 334 2.67 48.92 14.49
N VAL A 335 1.41 48.61 14.76
CA VAL A 335 1.02 47.27 15.18
C VAL A 335 0.94 46.37 13.95
N LEU A 336 1.61 45.23 14.04
CA LEU A 336 1.59 44.20 13.01
C LEU A 336 0.98 42.96 13.58
N ASP A 337 0.24 42.25 12.75
CA ASP A 337 -0.42 41.03 13.16
C ASP A 337 0.27 39.83 12.52
N VAL A 338 0.53 38.78 13.32
CA VAL A 338 0.79 37.44 12.79
C VAL A 338 -0.55 36.87 12.35
N GLY A 339 -0.68 36.59 11.05
CA GLY A 339 -1.92 36.15 10.42
C GLY A 339 -2.24 34.67 10.63
N THR A 340 -3.49 34.29 10.35
CA THR A 340 -4.01 32.92 10.51
C THR A 340 -3.46 31.94 9.48
N GLU A 341 -2.83 32.41 8.40
CA GLU A 341 -2.15 31.54 7.44
C GLU A 341 -0.73 31.15 7.88
N SER A 342 -0.30 31.61 9.06
CA SER A 342 0.97 31.18 9.66
C SER A 342 0.95 29.70 10.04
N ARG A 343 2.09 29.03 9.92
CA ARG A 343 2.29 27.60 10.24
C ARG A 343 3.61 27.40 10.96
N PHE A 344 3.63 26.52 11.95
CA PHE A 344 4.85 26.00 12.56
C PHE A 344 4.80 24.49 12.55
N MET A 345 5.89 23.85 12.12
CA MET A 345 5.95 22.41 11.93
C MET A 345 7.33 21.87 12.28
N GLY A 346 7.38 20.59 12.59
CA GLY A 346 8.64 19.88 12.74
C GLY A 346 8.45 18.38 12.87
N TRP A 347 9.53 17.64 12.63
CA TRP A 347 9.54 16.18 12.70
C TRP A 347 10.94 15.64 12.98
N LEU A 348 10.98 14.44 13.55
CA LEU A 348 12.22 13.67 13.75
C LEU A 348 12.73 13.14 12.39
N LEU A 349 13.99 13.44 12.05
CA LEU A 349 14.64 12.97 10.81
C LEU A 349 15.35 11.63 11.02
N SER A 350 16.08 11.49 12.12
CA SER A 350 16.79 10.27 12.50
C SER A 350 16.83 10.19 14.01
N ALA A 351 16.32 9.10 14.56
CA ALA A 351 16.57 8.69 15.96
C ALA A 351 18.03 8.29 16.14
#